data_AF-L1JBR7-F1
#
_entry.id   AF-L1JBR7-F1
#
_cell.length_a   1.000
_cell.length_b   1.000
_cell.length_c   1.000
_cell.angle_alpha   90.00
_cell.angle_beta   90.00
_cell.angle_gamma   90.00
#
_symmetry.space_group_name_H-M   'P 1'
#
loop_
_entity.id
_entity.type
_entity.pdbx_description
1 polymer ?
#
loop_
_entity_poly.entity_id
_entity_poly.type
_entity_poly.pdbx_seq_one_letter_code
_entity_poly.pdbx_strand_id
1 'polypeptide(L)'
;MVANPVWAQDADSLDEIQNLLVESDFLWDVDGWTVQGECDPIQHGQRMAKAADSGPGKWYFVAPKKFLGAKRAAYGGKLTFRHGFFEYNSEGRDLQSGPFDVVLISEAHGLVVGKKNVIPAWAFRSDHELELVETAGWILNSTKGPPSRPDMIRLLSKLSAIWIRGGFYQGNEDSYIMNVKLFSGPVDTTPKKSSLKRQRIHSGPSQVPPEEPPMEREIEPTESKQHDNDETKLHIDDKELEETYRRLKAQESKKAKATEQDNMQDVPPPPEDDDAAGGSNEGSDDSRSRDPMESDEVEEKTKKEKKGMFGGFFGGGEKDDL
;
A
#
# COMPACT_ATOMS: atom_id res chain seq x y z
N MET A 1 28.50 12.83 35.03
CA MET A 1 27.51 12.01 34.29
C MET A 1 26.20 12.11 35.04
N VAL A 2 25.24 12.87 34.51
CA VAL A 2 23.92 13.02 35.15
C VAL A 2 23.08 11.83 34.71
N ALA A 3 22.79 10.92 35.63
CA ALA A 3 21.90 9.80 35.36
C ALA A 3 20.48 10.34 35.16
N ASN A 4 19.92 10.15 33.97
CA ASN A 4 18.50 10.42 33.75
C ASN A 4 17.68 9.51 34.67
N PRO A 5 16.72 10.05 35.42
CA PRO A 5 15.96 9.26 36.36
C PRO A 5 14.97 8.32 35.65
N VAL A 6 14.83 7.12 36.20
CA VAL A 6 14.03 5.99 35.66
C VAL A 6 12.54 6.33 35.45
N TRP A 7 12.00 7.32 36.16
CA TRP A 7 10.60 7.76 35.99
C TRP A 7 10.34 8.61 34.75
N ALA A 8 11.37 9.03 34.01
CA ALA A 8 11.19 9.75 32.75
C ALA A 8 10.71 8.84 31.59
N GLN A 9 10.77 7.51 31.74
CA GLN A 9 10.28 6.57 30.72
C GLN A 9 8.75 6.42 30.70
N ASP A 10 8.06 6.75 31.80
CA ASP A 10 6.61 6.56 31.90
C ASP A 10 5.81 7.68 31.23
N ALA A 11 6.37 8.90 31.14
CA ALA A 11 5.70 10.05 30.54
C ALA A 11 5.54 9.91 29.02
N ASP A 12 6.56 9.39 28.31
CA ASP A 12 6.49 9.13 26.87
C ASP A 12 5.39 8.11 26.51
N SER A 13 5.10 7.16 27.42
CA SER A 13 4.09 6.14 27.19
C SER A 13 2.65 6.67 27.19
N LEU A 14 2.37 7.72 27.98
CA LEU A 14 1.03 8.28 28.09
C LEU A 14 0.68 9.17 26.90
N ASP A 15 1.66 9.92 26.39
CA ASP A 15 1.49 10.74 25.19
C ASP A 15 1.37 9.88 23.92
N GLU A 16 2.03 8.72 23.88
CA GLU A 16 1.88 7.75 22.79
C GLU A 16 0.45 7.19 22.73
N ILE A 17 -0.15 6.87 23.89
CA ILE A 17 -1.52 6.35 23.95
C ILE A 17 -2.54 7.42 23.56
N GLN A 18 -2.34 8.68 23.98
CA GLN A 18 -3.30 9.76 23.68
C GLN A 18 -3.35 10.14 22.19
N ASN A 19 -2.27 9.92 21.46
CA ASN A 19 -2.17 10.27 20.05
C ASN A 19 -2.36 9.09 19.10
N LEU A 20 -2.59 7.87 19.60
CA LEU A 20 -2.79 6.71 18.75
C LEU A 20 -4.15 6.77 18.03
N LEU A 21 -4.13 6.85 16.70
CA LEU A 21 -5.35 6.84 15.88
C LEU A 21 -5.81 5.42 15.54
N VAL A 22 -4.86 4.53 15.22
CA VAL A 22 -5.15 3.14 14.86
C VAL A 22 -3.88 2.30 14.98
N GLU A 23 -4.05 1.02 15.32
CA GLU A 23 -2.97 0.04 15.48
C GLU A 23 -3.35 -1.32 14.87
N SER A 24 -2.32 -2.04 14.41
CA SER A 24 -2.29 -3.47 14.15
C SER A 24 -1.17 -4.14 14.94
N ASP A 25 -1.54 -4.92 15.96
CA ASP A 25 -0.62 -5.65 16.84
C ASP A 25 -0.40 -7.12 16.42
N PHE A 26 -1.22 -7.61 15.48
CA PHE A 26 -1.22 -8.96 14.91
C PHE A 26 -1.27 -10.07 15.96
N LEU A 27 -1.90 -9.82 17.11
CA LEU A 27 -1.87 -10.78 18.22
C LEU A 27 -2.60 -12.08 17.86
N TRP A 28 -3.70 -11.99 17.13
CA TRP A 28 -4.61 -13.10 16.86
C TRP A 28 -4.73 -13.48 15.38
N ASP A 29 -4.51 -12.53 14.48
CA ASP A 29 -4.62 -12.72 13.03
C ASP A 29 -3.77 -11.68 12.27
N VAL A 30 -3.94 -11.63 10.94
CA VAL A 30 -3.34 -10.59 10.08
C VAL A 30 -4.08 -9.26 10.15
N ASP A 31 -5.10 -9.13 11.00
CA ASP A 31 -5.83 -7.90 11.29
C ASP A 31 -6.40 -7.21 10.04
N GLY A 32 -6.85 -8.02 9.08
CA GLY A 32 -7.42 -7.59 7.80
C GLY A 32 -6.40 -7.05 6.79
N TRP A 33 -5.09 -7.15 7.06
CA TRP A 33 -4.07 -6.84 6.07
C TRP A 33 -4.13 -7.82 4.90
N THR A 34 -3.86 -7.32 3.70
CA THR A 34 -3.78 -8.12 2.47
C THR A 34 -2.46 -7.87 1.77
N VAL A 35 -2.24 -8.54 0.64
CA VAL A 35 -1.08 -8.33 -0.22
C VAL A 35 -1.51 -7.90 -1.62
N GLN A 36 -0.67 -7.11 -2.28
CA GLN A 36 -0.84 -6.68 -3.67
C GLN A 36 0.46 -6.94 -4.41
N GLY A 37 0.38 -7.62 -5.56
CA GLY A 37 1.54 -8.03 -6.35
C GLY A 37 1.58 -9.54 -6.57
N GLU A 38 2.68 -10.03 -7.13
CA GLU A 38 2.90 -11.46 -7.37
C GLU A 38 3.60 -12.07 -6.14
N CYS A 39 2.81 -12.47 -5.15
CA CYS A 39 3.31 -13.14 -3.94
C CYS A 39 2.30 -14.18 -3.44
N ASP A 40 2.75 -15.02 -2.51
CA ASP A 40 1.89 -15.95 -1.80
C ASP A 40 0.87 -15.20 -0.92
N PRO A 41 -0.27 -15.84 -0.60
CA PRO A 41 -1.24 -15.27 0.34
C PRO A 41 -0.60 -14.93 1.69
N ILE A 42 -1.04 -13.81 2.26
CA ILE A 42 -0.60 -13.37 3.59
C ILE A 42 -0.95 -14.42 4.66
N GLN A 43 -0.01 -14.66 5.57
CA GLN A 43 -0.13 -15.60 6.67
C GLN A 43 0.06 -14.87 8.00
N HIS A 44 -0.60 -15.38 9.03
CA HIS A 44 -0.37 -14.95 10.41
C HIS A 44 0.84 -15.67 10.99
N GLY A 45 1.70 -14.94 11.70
CA GLY A 45 2.81 -15.47 12.49
C GLY A 45 2.73 -15.01 13.94
N GLN A 46 3.78 -15.24 14.73
CA GLN A 46 3.81 -14.82 16.13
C GLN A 46 3.88 -13.29 16.25
N ARG A 47 2.69 -12.64 16.32
CA ARG A 47 2.53 -11.18 16.36
C ARG A 47 3.01 -10.47 15.10
N MET A 48 2.84 -11.10 13.95
CA MET A 48 3.24 -10.54 12.66
C MET A 48 2.29 -10.98 11.55
N ALA A 49 2.20 -10.17 10.51
CA ALA A 49 1.68 -10.60 9.22
C ALA A 49 2.85 -10.80 8.26
N LYS A 50 2.91 -11.96 7.59
CA LYS A 50 4.01 -12.35 6.72
C LYS A 50 3.51 -12.82 5.36
N ALA A 51 4.31 -12.65 4.33
CA ALA A 51 4.08 -13.24 3.02
C ALA A 51 5.43 -13.54 2.36
N ALA A 52 5.40 -14.46 1.41
CA ALA A 52 6.56 -14.94 0.69
C ALA A 52 6.37 -14.73 -0.81
N ASP A 53 7.45 -14.67 -1.55
CA ASP A 53 7.41 -14.82 -2.99
C ASP A 53 8.56 -15.72 -3.48
N SER A 54 8.51 -16.06 -4.76
CA SER A 54 9.54 -16.83 -5.47
C SER A 54 9.84 -16.25 -6.84
N GLY A 55 9.32 -15.05 -7.11
CA GLY A 55 9.31 -14.43 -8.43
C GLY A 55 10.16 -13.16 -8.49
N PRO A 56 10.25 -12.53 -9.68
CA PRO A 56 10.86 -11.21 -9.82
C PRO A 56 9.91 -10.07 -9.44
N GLY A 57 8.65 -10.39 -9.10
CA GLY A 57 7.57 -9.43 -8.93
C GLY A 57 7.74 -8.56 -7.68
N LYS A 58 7.31 -7.31 -7.78
CA LYS A 58 7.20 -6.41 -6.63
C LYS A 58 5.86 -6.64 -5.95
N TRP A 59 5.87 -6.68 -4.63
CA TRP A 59 4.64 -6.80 -3.85
C TRP A 59 4.66 -5.97 -2.57
N TYR A 60 3.46 -5.72 -2.07
CA TYR A 60 3.19 -4.81 -0.95
C TYR A 60 2.18 -5.41 0.01
N PHE A 61 2.40 -5.20 1.31
CA PHE A 61 1.36 -5.28 2.32
C PHE A 61 0.40 -4.10 2.18
N VAL A 62 -0.89 -4.37 2.15
CA VAL A 62 -1.95 -3.37 2.00
C VAL A 62 -2.73 -3.24 3.29
N ALA A 63 -2.78 -2.01 3.81
CA ALA A 63 -3.42 -1.73 5.08
C ALA A 63 -4.96 -1.91 5.03
N PRO A 64 -5.59 -2.40 6.11
CA PRO A 64 -7.02 -2.59 6.19
C PRO A 64 -7.79 -1.26 6.29
N LYS A 65 -9.11 -1.30 6.05
CA LYS A 65 -10.01 -0.14 6.06
C LYS A 65 -9.89 0.77 7.30
N LYS A 66 -9.53 0.23 8.46
CA LYS A 66 -9.35 1.03 9.69
C LYS A 66 -8.23 2.07 9.60
N PHE A 67 -7.20 1.85 8.78
CA PHE A 67 -6.15 2.83 8.49
C PHE A 67 -6.56 3.86 7.44
N LEU A 68 -7.66 3.63 6.73
CA LEU A 68 -8.06 4.41 5.55
C LEU A 68 -9.12 5.47 5.91
N GLY A 69 -9.55 6.23 4.91
CA GLY A 69 -10.58 7.26 5.05
C GLY A 69 -10.03 8.61 5.53
N ALA A 70 -10.80 9.32 6.36
CA ALA A 70 -10.46 10.65 6.83
C ALA A 70 -9.44 10.58 7.98
N LYS A 71 -8.16 10.75 7.65
CA LYS A 71 -7.01 10.72 8.55
C LYS A 71 -6.29 12.05 8.63
N ARG A 72 -7.00 13.18 8.47
CA ARG A 72 -6.41 14.54 8.57
C ARG A 72 -5.70 14.78 9.90
N ALA A 73 -6.19 14.19 10.99
CA ALA A 73 -5.57 14.29 12.31
C ALA A 73 -4.14 13.71 12.34
N ALA A 74 -3.79 12.83 11.40
CA ALA A 74 -2.45 12.26 11.27
C ALA A 74 -1.43 13.24 10.65
N TYR A 75 -1.86 14.38 10.09
CA TYR A 75 -0.94 15.38 9.55
C TYR A 75 -0.07 15.96 10.68
N GLY A 76 1.25 15.92 10.52
CA GLY A 76 2.20 16.23 11.61
C GLY A 76 2.47 15.07 12.57
N GLY A 77 1.73 13.96 12.43
CA GLY A 77 1.90 12.74 13.19
C GLY A 77 2.86 11.79 12.50
N LYS A 78 2.74 10.50 12.82
CA LYS A 78 3.70 9.46 12.39
C LYS A 78 2.99 8.18 11.97
N LEU A 79 3.51 7.52 10.94
CA LEU A 79 3.25 6.11 10.66
C LEU A 79 4.46 5.31 11.17
N THR A 80 4.24 4.42 12.12
CA THR A 80 5.30 3.55 12.65
C THR A 80 4.99 2.10 12.34
N PHE A 81 6.04 1.32 12.12
CA PHE A 81 5.93 -0.12 11.93
C PHE A 81 7.30 -0.75 12.11
N ARG A 82 7.28 -2.04 12.42
CA ARG A 82 8.45 -2.90 12.35
C ARG A 82 8.36 -3.72 11.08
N HIS A 83 9.47 -3.80 10.36
CA HIS A 83 9.61 -4.62 9.16
C HIS A 83 10.75 -5.61 9.36
N GLY A 84 10.66 -6.75 8.69
CA GLY A 84 11.80 -7.65 8.51
C GLY A 84 11.60 -8.55 7.31
N PHE A 85 12.70 -9.11 6.83
CA PHE A 85 12.71 -10.03 5.71
C PHE A 85 13.84 -11.05 5.83
N PHE A 86 13.67 -12.17 5.15
CA PHE A 86 14.65 -13.24 5.00
C PHE A 86 14.77 -13.56 3.51
N GLU A 87 15.94 -13.26 2.96
CA GLU A 87 16.30 -13.66 1.60
C GLU A 87 16.88 -15.08 1.63
N TYR A 88 16.33 -15.99 0.81
CA TYR A 88 16.84 -17.35 0.68
C TYR A 88 17.64 -17.55 -0.60
N ASN A 89 17.27 -16.83 -1.67
CA ASN A 89 17.93 -16.90 -2.97
C ASN A 89 17.56 -15.68 -3.82
N SER A 90 18.44 -14.68 -3.91
CA SER A 90 18.33 -13.56 -4.88
C SER A 90 18.75 -13.90 -6.31
N GLU A 91 19.07 -15.17 -6.59
CA GLU A 91 19.72 -15.61 -7.84
C GLU A 91 21.02 -14.84 -8.13
N GLY A 92 21.69 -14.35 -7.09
CA GLY A 92 22.92 -13.56 -7.19
C GLY A 92 22.71 -12.12 -7.67
N ARG A 93 21.49 -11.59 -7.59
CA ARG A 93 21.16 -10.22 -7.99
C ARG A 93 21.06 -9.29 -6.79
N ASP A 94 21.36 -8.02 -7.03
CA ASP A 94 21.22 -6.98 -6.02
C ASP A 94 19.74 -6.72 -5.67
N LEU A 95 19.55 -6.01 -4.55
CA LEU A 95 18.26 -5.48 -4.13
C LEU A 95 17.56 -4.76 -5.30
N GLN A 96 16.28 -5.05 -5.50
CA GLN A 96 15.47 -4.34 -6.48
C GLN A 96 15.42 -2.84 -6.13
N SER A 97 16.13 -2.03 -6.91
CA SER A 97 16.13 -0.58 -6.78
C SER A 97 14.91 0.04 -7.48
N GLY A 98 14.54 1.24 -7.06
CA GLY A 98 13.60 2.08 -7.79
C GLY A 98 12.17 2.23 -7.24
N PRO A 99 11.52 1.23 -6.62
CA PRO A 99 10.16 1.41 -6.13
C PRO A 99 10.13 2.19 -4.81
N PHE A 100 8.94 2.67 -4.46
CA PHE A 100 8.69 3.22 -3.13
C PHE A 100 8.56 2.08 -2.12
N ASP A 101 9.13 2.28 -0.94
CA ASP A 101 9.03 1.34 0.17
C ASP A 101 7.71 1.54 0.92
N VAL A 102 7.22 2.78 1.01
CA VAL A 102 5.90 3.09 1.56
C VAL A 102 5.16 3.98 0.59
N VAL A 103 3.91 3.63 0.29
CA VAL A 103 3.04 4.39 -0.63
C VAL A 103 1.74 4.76 0.06
N LEU A 104 1.37 6.03 -0.06
CA LEU A 104 0.10 6.59 0.38
C LEU A 104 -0.69 6.99 -0.87
N ILE A 105 -1.94 6.54 -0.95
CA ILE A 105 -2.80 6.76 -2.12
C ILE A 105 -4.10 7.45 -1.68
N SER A 106 -4.51 8.48 -2.42
CA SER A 106 -5.86 9.03 -2.37
C SER A 106 -6.43 9.09 -3.77
N GLU A 107 -7.27 8.12 -4.12
CA GLU A 107 -7.89 8.04 -5.44
C GLU A 107 -8.84 9.22 -5.68
N ALA A 108 -9.53 9.65 -4.62
CA ALA A 108 -10.47 10.75 -4.69
C ALA A 108 -9.82 12.08 -5.10
N HIS A 109 -8.54 12.26 -4.78
CA HIS A 109 -7.75 13.45 -5.16
C HIS A 109 -6.74 13.15 -6.26
N GLY A 110 -6.66 11.92 -6.76
CA GLY A 110 -5.65 11.49 -7.74
C GLY A 110 -4.21 11.63 -7.24
N LEU A 111 -3.98 11.48 -5.92
CA LEU A 111 -2.67 11.66 -5.31
C LEU A 111 -2.04 10.31 -4.97
N VAL A 112 -0.79 10.12 -5.40
CA VAL A 112 0.06 8.99 -5.02
C VAL A 112 1.37 9.57 -4.52
N VAL A 113 1.67 9.36 -3.24
CA VAL A 113 2.86 9.86 -2.57
C VAL A 113 3.62 8.68 -2.00
N GLY A 114 4.91 8.57 -2.31
CA GLY A 114 5.74 7.46 -1.86
C GLY A 114 7.00 7.92 -1.16
N LYS A 115 7.60 7.03 -0.37
CA LYS A 115 8.89 7.25 0.29
C LYS A 115 9.83 6.10 -0.05
N LYS A 116 11.08 6.42 -0.38
CA LYS A 116 12.13 5.47 -0.75
C LYS A 116 13.16 5.34 0.38
N ASN A 117 13.93 4.26 0.34
CA ASN A 117 15.04 3.99 1.25
C ASN A 117 14.62 4.04 2.73
N VAL A 118 13.40 3.61 3.02
CA VAL A 118 12.88 3.47 4.40
C VAL A 118 13.43 2.20 5.02
N ILE A 119 13.40 1.11 4.25
CA ILE A 119 13.78 -0.22 4.70
C ILE A 119 15.20 -0.50 4.18
N PRO A 120 16.21 -0.56 5.05
CA PRO A 120 17.58 -0.80 4.62
C PRO A 120 17.76 -2.25 4.18
N ALA A 121 18.38 -2.42 3.02
CA ALA A 121 18.63 -3.71 2.36
C ALA A 121 19.43 -4.73 3.17
N TRP A 122 20.10 -4.30 4.24
CA TRP A 122 20.99 -5.15 5.04
C TRP A 122 20.40 -5.47 6.42
N ALA A 123 19.23 -4.93 6.75
CA ALA A 123 18.60 -5.17 8.04
C ALA A 123 17.52 -6.23 7.92
N PHE A 124 17.79 -7.42 8.47
CA PHE A 124 16.80 -8.49 8.63
C PHE A 124 15.58 -8.05 9.43
N ARG A 125 15.72 -7.01 10.26
CA ARG A 125 14.66 -6.41 11.06
C ARG A 125 14.98 -4.96 11.40
N SER A 126 14.01 -4.07 11.23
CA SER A 126 14.14 -2.66 11.55
C SER A 126 12.81 -2.04 12.00
N ASP A 127 12.91 -1.08 12.90
CA ASP A 127 11.79 -0.23 13.31
C ASP A 127 11.81 1.06 12.50
N HIS A 128 10.65 1.47 12.00
CA HIS A 128 10.50 2.61 11.12
C HIS A 128 9.49 3.60 11.70
N GLU A 129 9.84 4.87 11.58
CA GLU A 129 9.00 5.99 11.99
C GLU A 129 8.99 7.02 10.87
N LEU A 130 7.82 7.23 10.29
CA LEU A 130 7.63 8.09 9.14
C LEU A 130 6.74 9.27 9.51
N GLU A 131 7.32 10.45 9.62
CA GLU A 131 6.56 11.68 9.82
C GLU A 131 5.64 11.97 8.62
N LEU A 132 4.39 12.33 8.91
CA LEU A 132 3.36 12.62 7.92
C LEU A 132 3.27 14.12 7.63
N VAL A 133 4.38 14.65 7.14
CA VAL A 133 4.55 16.05 6.72
C VAL A 133 5.28 16.10 5.37
N GLU A 134 5.03 17.14 4.59
CA GLU A 134 5.61 17.31 3.26
C GLU A 134 7.15 17.36 3.25
N THR A 135 7.76 17.83 4.33
CA THR A 135 9.22 17.97 4.47
C THR A 135 9.93 16.67 4.83
N ALA A 136 9.20 15.59 5.12
CA ALA A 136 9.78 14.32 5.60
C ALA A 136 10.29 13.41 4.47
N GLY A 137 10.69 13.96 3.32
CA GLY A 137 11.26 13.20 2.20
C GLY A 137 10.24 12.36 1.41
N TRP A 138 8.96 12.70 1.50
CA TRP A 138 7.93 12.11 0.64
C TRP A 138 8.05 12.63 -0.80
N ILE A 139 7.69 11.78 -1.76
CA ILE A 139 7.80 12.08 -3.19
C ILE A 139 6.43 11.87 -3.84
N LEU A 140 5.91 12.90 -4.47
CA LEU A 140 4.69 12.85 -5.26
C LEU A 140 4.99 12.14 -6.59
N ASN A 141 4.26 11.07 -6.91
CA ASN A 141 4.55 10.25 -8.10
C ASN A 141 4.39 11.03 -9.42
N SER A 142 3.47 12.01 -9.47
CA SER A 142 3.19 12.76 -10.69
C SER A 142 4.29 13.78 -11.05
N THR A 143 4.85 14.46 -10.06
CA THR A 143 5.89 15.49 -10.27
C THR A 143 7.30 14.98 -9.98
N LYS A 144 7.41 13.80 -9.36
CA LYS A 144 8.67 13.22 -8.83
C LYS A 144 9.40 14.12 -7.82
N GLY A 145 8.72 15.15 -7.31
CA GLY A 145 9.22 16.08 -6.29
C GLY A 145 8.45 15.95 -4.96
N PRO A 146 8.80 16.76 -3.94
CA PRO A 146 8.07 16.74 -2.67
C PRO A 146 6.61 17.19 -2.87
N PRO A 147 5.63 16.57 -2.17
CA PRO A 147 4.26 17.07 -2.18
C PRO A 147 4.20 18.45 -1.53
N SER A 148 3.23 19.29 -1.88
CA SER A 148 2.97 20.51 -1.11
C SER A 148 2.22 20.19 0.18
N ARG A 149 2.24 21.12 1.16
CA ARG A 149 1.41 21.00 2.38
C ARG A 149 -0.08 20.76 2.08
N PRO A 150 -0.74 21.52 1.18
CA PRO A 150 -2.10 21.23 0.76
C PRO A 150 -2.29 19.82 0.18
N ASP A 151 -1.31 19.31 -0.58
CA ASP A 151 -1.39 17.96 -1.15
C ASP A 151 -1.35 16.90 -0.06
N MET A 152 -0.44 17.02 0.92
CA MET A 152 -0.36 16.08 2.04
C MET A 152 -1.64 16.09 2.88
N ILE A 153 -2.22 17.27 3.15
CA ILE A 153 -3.49 17.39 3.88
C ILE A 153 -4.66 16.80 3.07
N ARG A 154 -4.68 17.00 1.74
CA ARG A 154 -5.70 16.40 0.86
C ARG A 154 -5.59 14.89 0.81
N LEU A 155 -4.38 14.36 0.63
CA LEU A 155 -4.07 12.93 0.66
C LEU A 155 -4.64 12.29 1.94
N LEU A 156 -4.29 12.84 3.10
CA LEU A 156 -4.76 12.33 4.40
C LEU A 156 -6.25 12.58 4.65
N SER A 157 -6.91 13.48 3.90
CA SER A 157 -8.34 13.72 4.05
C SER A 157 -9.24 12.62 3.53
N LYS A 158 -8.74 11.83 2.57
CA LYS A 158 -9.47 10.71 1.98
C LYS A 158 -8.46 9.68 1.50
N LEU A 159 -7.81 9.03 2.45
CA LEU A 159 -6.78 8.03 2.19
C LEU A 159 -7.45 6.75 1.67
N SER A 160 -7.10 6.33 0.46
CA SER A 160 -7.62 5.12 -0.19
C SER A 160 -6.73 3.90 0.09
N ALA A 161 -5.42 4.07 0.21
CA ALA A 161 -4.52 2.95 0.53
C ALA A 161 -3.25 3.41 1.25
N ILE A 162 -2.72 2.52 2.08
CA ILE A 162 -1.35 2.54 2.59
C ILE A 162 -0.72 1.21 2.17
N TRP A 163 0.39 1.29 1.45
CA TRP A 163 1.18 0.13 1.03
C TRP A 163 2.54 0.17 1.70
N ILE A 164 2.97 -0.96 2.24
CA ILE A 164 4.32 -1.16 2.78
C ILE A 164 4.96 -2.27 1.96
N ARG A 165 6.12 -2.01 1.37
CA ARG A 165 6.81 -2.93 0.49
C ARG A 165 7.18 -4.21 1.23
N GLY A 166 6.90 -5.35 0.61
CA GLY A 166 7.32 -6.67 1.06
C GLY A 166 8.32 -7.34 0.13
N GLY A 167 8.31 -7.00 -1.18
CA GLY A 167 9.22 -7.56 -2.17
C GLY A 167 10.48 -6.72 -2.41
N PHE A 168 11.64 -7.21 -2.00
CA PHE A 168 12.95 -6.55 -2.08
C PHE A 168 13.91 -7.21 -3.05
N TYR A 169 13.82 -8.52 -3.25
CA TYR A 169 14.77 -9.29 -4.05
C TYR A 169 14.10 -9.91 -5.28
N GLN A 170 14.91 -10.40 -6.21
CA GLN A 170 14.39 -11.20 -7.30
C GLN A 170 14.66 -12.66 -6.97
N GLY A 171 13.65 -13.41 -6.53
CA GLY A 171 13.79 -14.81 -6.15
C GLY A 171 12.98 -15.12 -4.90
N ASN A 172 13.51 -15.98 -4.02
CA ASN A 172 12.79 -16.42 -2.84
C ASN A 172 13.08 -15.54 -1.63
N GLU A 173 12.07 -14.83 -1.14
CA GLU A 173 12.11 -14.11 0.12
C GLU A 173 10.84 -14.29 0.94
N ASP A 174 11.00 -14.22 2.27
CA ASP A 174 9.91 -14.10 3.23
C ASP A 174 10.00 -12.71 3.89
N SER A 175 8.93 -11.92 3.82
CA SER A 175 8.87 -10.61 4.48
C SER A 175 7.72 -10.56 5.49
N TYR A 176 7.86 -9.70 6.50
CA TYR A 176 6.86 -9.53 7.54
C TYR A 176 6.78 -8.10 8.07
N ILE A 177 5.61 -7.74 8.57
CA ILE A 177 5.33 -6.49 9.30
C ILE A 177 4.81 -6.78 10.70
N MET A 178 5.13 -5.91 11.65
CA MET A 178 4.64 -5.94 13.03
C MET A 178 4.33 -4.53 13.54
N ASN A 179 3.47 -4.44 14.56
CA ASN A 179 3.22 -3.21 15.33
C ASN A 179 2.99 -1.98 14.44
N VAL A 180 2.10 -2.09 13.45
CA VAL A 180 1.81 -0.96 12.56
C VAL A 180 0.90 0.01 13.29
N LYS A 181 1.34 1.25 13.51
CA LYS A 181 0.59 2.28 14.23
C LYS A 181 0.52 3.57 13.42
N LEU A 182 -0.59 4.27 13.53
CA LEU A 182 -0.77 5.61 13.00
C LEU A 182 -1.08 6.57 14.13
N PHE A 183 -0.30 7.64 14.25
CA PHE A 183 -0.43 8.65 15.29
C PHE A 183 -0.98 9.97 14.75
N SER A 184 -1.74 10.69 15.57
CA SER A 184 -2.11 12.07 15.31
C SER A 184 -0.91 12.99 15.43
N GLY A 185 -0.93 14.07 14.65
CA GLY A 185 0.02 15.15 14.81
C GLY A 185 -0.29 16.02 16.02
N PRO A 186 0.60 16.99 16.31
CA PRO A 186 0.40 17.95 17.38
C PRO A 186 -0.96 18.63 17.24
N VAL A 187 -1.83 18.44 18.23
CA VAL A 187 -3.06 19.20 18.32
C VAL A 187 -2.66 20.61 18.73
N ASP A 188 -3.00 21.62 17.90
CA ASP A 188 -2.91 23.02 18.32
C ASP A 188 -3.91 23.24 19.47
N THR A 189 -3.50 22.94 20.71
CA THR A 189 -4.28 23.15 21.92
C THR A 189 -4.30 24.61 22.35
N THR A 190 -3.63 25.49 21.60
CA THR A 190 -3.78 26.93 21.81
C THR A 190 -5.25 27.29 21.55
N PRO A 191 -6.01 27.71 22.58
CA PRO A 191 -7.37 28.13 22.37
C PRO A 191 -7.31 29.36 21.46
N LYS A 192 -7.65 29.19 20.18
CA LYS A 192 -7.91 30.31 19.28
C LYS A 192 -9.04 31.08 19.93
N LYS A 193 -8.72 32.12 20.71
CA LYS A 193 -9.66 33.14 21.13
C LYS A 193 -10.27 33.63 19.83
N SER A 194 -11.47 33.17 19.50
CA SER A 194 -12.20 33.64 18.34
C SER A 194 -12.53 35.10 18.61
N SER A 195 -11.60 36.00 18.30
CA SER A 195 -11.93 37.41 18.23
C SER A 195 -12.75 37.57 16.97
N LEU A 196 -14.02 37.20 17.06
CA LEU A 196 -15.10 37.76 16.26
C LEU A 196 -15.15 39.25 16.60
N LYS A 197 -14.13 39.99 16.16
CA LYS A 197 -14.14 41.44 16.16
C LYS A 197 -15.09 41.79 15.04
N ARG A 198 -16.38 41.88 15.41
CA ARG A 198 -17.47 42.38 14.58
C ARG A 198 -17.00 43.71 14.01
N GLN A 199 -16.49 43.69 12.78
CA GLN A 199 -16.07 44.88 12.07
C GLN A 199 -17.34 45.67 11.81
N ARG A 200 -17.62 46.60 12.71
CA ARG A 200 -18.68 47.59 12.57
C ARG A 200 -18.25 48.46 11.40
N ILE A 201 -18.85 48.20 10.24
CA ILE A 201 -18.69 48.99 9.02
C ILE A 201 -19.06 50.44 9.41
N HIS A 202 -18.04 51.27 9.61
CA HIS A 202 -18.18 52.73 9.61
C HIS A 202 -17.70 53.16 8.22
N SER A 203 -18.68 53.39 7.35
CA SER A 203 -18.53 54.11 6.10
C SER A 203 -18.15 55.56 6.43
N GLY A 204 -16.85 55.86 6.35
CA GLY A 204 -16.32 57.22 6.35
C GLY A 204 -15.45 57.42 5.09
N PRO A 205 -15.57 58.53 4.37
CA PRO A 205 -14.80 58.79 3.16
C PRO A 205 -13.36 59.18 3.54
N SER A 206 -12.39 58.32 3.22
CA SER A 206 -10.98 58.62 3.43
C SER A 206 -10.34 59.13 2.15
N GLN A 207 -9.82 60.34 2.26
CA GLN A 207 -9.07 61.10 1.27
C GLN A 207 -7.77 60.38 0.86
N VAL A 208 -7.41 60.59 -0.40
CA VAL A 208 -6.18 60.12 -1.06
C VAL A 208 -5.01 61.01 -0.65
N PRO A 209 -3.88 60.48 -0.14
CA PRO A 209 -2.60 61.18 -0.10
C PRO A 209 -1.71 60.83 -1.30
N PRO A 210 -0.78 61.73 -1.67
CA PRO A 210 -0.05 61.70 -2.94
C PRO A 210 1.14 60.71 -2.97
N GLU A 211 1.43 60.26 -4.19
CA GLU A 211 2.56 59.41 -4.60
C GLU A 211 3.93 60.03 -4.28
N GLU A 212 4.83 59.21 -3.74
CA GLU A 212 6.28 59.43 -3.79
C GLU A 212 6.94 58.46 -4.79
N PRO A 213 7.98 58.92 -5.52
CA PRO A 213 8.60 58.16 -6.60
C PRO A 213 9.55 57.05 -6.12
N PRO A 214 9.79 56.01 -6.95
CA PRO A 214 10.58 54.84 -6.58
C PRO A 214 12.10 55.13 -6.64
N MET A 215 12.82 54.77 -5.57
CA MET A 215 14.28 54.67 -5.57
C MET A 215 14.72 53.37 -6.27
N GLU A 216 15.47 53.53 -7.36
CA GLU A 216 16.24 52.48 -8.01
C GLU A 216 17.31 51.93 -7.05
N ARG A 217 17.37 50.60 -6.91
CA ARG A 217 18.51 49.90 -6.31
C ARG A 217 19.17 49.05 -7.39
N GLU A 218 20.39 49.41 -7.74
CA GLU A 218 21.33 48.59 -8.51
C GLU A 218 21.62 47.30 -7.76
N ILE A 219 21.50 46.17 -8.45
CA ILE A 219 21.90 44.85 -7.98
C ILE A 219 23.11 44.44 -8.81
N GLU A 220 24.26 44.33 -8.17
CA GLU A 220 25.47 43.78 -8.79
C GLU A 220 25.35 42.26 -9.03
N PRO A 221 25.87 41.73 -10.15
CA PRO A 221 25.85 40.30 -10.43
C PRO A 221 27.00 39.58 -9.72
N THR A 222 26.66 38.59 -8.89
CA THR A 222 27.63 37.65 -8.33
C THR A 222 27.68 36.38 -9.19
N GLU A 223 28.83 36.17 -9.84
CA GLU A 223 29.20 34.94 -10.53
C GLU A 223 29.23 33.77 -9.55
N SER A 224 28.50 32.70 -9.84
CA SER A 224 28.67 31.40 -9.17
C SER A 224 29.09 30.35 -10.19
N LYS A 225 30.20 29.68 -9.86
CA LYS A 225 30.92 28.70 -10.66
C LYS A 225 30.10 27.42 -10.81
N GLN A 226 30.00 26.94 -12.05
CA GLN A 226 29.51 25.61 -12.41
C GLN A 226 30.40 24.55 -11.78
N HIS A 227 29.79 23.66 -10.99
CA HIS A 227 30.36 22.38 -10.62
C HIS A 227 29.64 21.32 -11.45
N ASP A 228 30.35 20.75 -12.41
CA ASP A 228 29.93 19.56 -13.16
C ASP A 228 29.89 18.38 -12.19
N ASN A 229 28.68 17.89 -11.90
CA ASN A 229 28.48 16.59 -11.26
C ASN A 229 27.81 15.67 -12.27
N ASP A 230 28.55 14.62 -12.59
CA ASP A 230 28.25 13.53 -13.49
C ASP A 230 27.12 12.66 -12.89
N GLU A 231 25.86 12.96 -13.22
CA GLU A 231 24.71 12.14 -12.85
C GLU A 231 24.57 10.96 -13.80
N THR A 232 25.00 9.80 -13.33
CA THR A 232 24.61 8.50 -13.89
C THR A 232 23.11 8.31 -13.73
N LYS A 233 22.40 8.51 -14.83
CA LYS A 233 20.94 8.42 -14.97
C LYS A 233 20.49 6.97 -14.76
N LEU A 234 20.14 6.62 -13.52
CA LEU A 234 19.44 5.38 -13.19
C LEU A 234 18.00 5.48 -13.73
N HIS A 235 17.77 4.81 -14.87
CA HIS A 235 16.49 4.71 -15.53
C HIS A 235 15.61 3.71 -14.76
N ILE A 236 14.77 4.22 -13.85
CA ILE A 236 13.73 3.43 -13.18
C ILE A 236 12.57 3.28 -14.17
N ASP A 237 12.11 2.05 -14.38
CA ASP A 237 11.04 1.72 -15.34
C ASP A 237 9.67 2.23 -14.86
N ASP A 238 9.41 3.53 -15.06
CA ASP A 238 8.15 4.23 -14.75
C ASP A 238 6.92 3.61 -15.43
N LYS A 239 7.13 2.79 -16.48
CA LYS A 239 6.05 2.11 -17.21
C LYS A 239 5.31 1.07 -16.36
N GLU A 240 6.03 0.36 -15.49
CA GLU A 240 5.45 -0.75 -14.73
C GLU A 240 4.45 -0.25 -13.69
N LEU A 241 4.79 0.85 -12.98
CA LEU A 241 3.92 1.42 -11.95
C LEU A 241 2.64 2.02 -12.57
N GLU A 242 2.78 2.71 -13.71
CA GLU A 242 1.66 3.29 -14.46
C GLU A 242 0.74 2.19 -15.03
N GLU A 243 1.32 1.09 -15.51
CA GLU A 243 0.55 -0.05 -16.02
C GLU A 243 -0.20 -0.77 -14.88
N THR A 244 0.43 -0.90 -13.71
CA THR A 244 -0.22 -1.46 -12.52
C THR A 244 -1.42 -0.60 -12.08
N TYR A 245 -1.27 0.73 -12.09
CA TYR A 245 -2.37 1.65 -11.80
C TYR A 245 -3.53 1.53 -12.81
N ARG A 246 -3.22 1.41 -14.11
CA ARG A 246 -4.24 1.17 -15.14
C ARG A 246 -4.97 -0.15 -14.95
N ARG A 247 -4.26 -1.23 -14.59
CA ARG A 247 -4.87 -2.54 -14.31
C ARG A 247 -5.83 -2.48 -13.12
N LEU A 248 -5.47 -1.78 -12.04
CA LEU A 248 -6.34 -1.58 -10.88
C LEU A 248 -7.62 -0.84 -11.25
N LYS A 249 -7.51 0.30 -11.93
CA LYS A 249 -8.70 1.05 -12.41
C LYS A 249 -9.60 0.20 -13.30
N ALA A 250 -9.03 -0.64 -14.16
CA ALA A 250 -9.79 -1.52 -15.03
C ALA A 250 -10.50 -2.64 -14.27
N GLN A 251 -9.87 -3.23 -13.25
CA GLN A 251 -10.49 -4.26 -12.40
C GLN A 251 -11.66 -3.70 -11.59
N GLU A 252 -11.51 -2.50 -11.03
CA GLU A 252 -12.60 -1.84 -10.30
C GLU A 252 -13.79 -1.51 -11.20
N SER A 253 -13.54 -1.01 -12.42
CA SER A 253 -14.60 -0.76 -13.40
C SER A 253 -15.35 -2.03 -13.78
N LYS A 254 -14.64 -3.16 -13.94
CA LYS A 254 -15.28 -4.47 -14.20
C LYS A 254 -16.12 -4.93 -13.02
N LYS A 255 -15.63 -4.77 -11.79
CA LYS A 255 -16.35 -5.16 -10.57
C LYS A 255 -17.61 -4.31 -10.37
N ALA A 256 -17.53 -3.00 -10.63
CA ALA A 256 -18.70 -2.10 -10.58
C ALA A 256 -19.79 -2.50 -11.60
N LYS A 257 -19.41 -2.86 -12.82
CA LYS A 257 -20.36 -3.32 -13.85
C LYS A 257 -20.99 -4.68 -13.52
N ALA A 258 -20.23 -5.60 -12.92
CA ALA A 258 -20.77 -6.89 -12.50
C ALA A 258 -21.84 -6.72 -11.40
N THR A 259 -21.60 -5.81 -10.43
CA THR A 259 -22.59 -5.49 -9.39
C THR A 259 -23.85 -4.82 -9.96
N GLU A 260 -23.74 -4.04 -11.04
CA GLU A 260 -24.90 -3.42 -11.70
C GLU A 260 -25.75 -4.45 -12.47
N GLN A 261 -25.12 -5.47 -13.07
CA GLN A 261 -25.85 -6.56 -13.74
C GLN A 261 -26.59 -7.49 -12.77
N ASP A 262 -25.99 -7.79 -11.62
CA ASP A 262 -26.60 -8.65 -10.60
C ASP A 262 -27.87 -8.00 -10.02
N ASN A 263 -27.86 -6.67 -9.89
CA ASN A 263 -29.00 -5.90 -9.38
C ASN A 263 -30.15 -5.73 -10.40
N MET A 264 -30.01 -6.22 -11.65
CA MET A 264 -31.10 -6.25 -12.64
C MET A 264 -31.84 -7.60 -12.69
N GLN A 265 -31.37 -8.64 -11.99
CA GLN A 265 -32.03 -9.95 -11.99
C GLN A 265 -33.08 -10.13 -10.88
N ASP A 266 -33.16 -9.21 -9.92
CA ASP A 266 -34.14 -9.21 -8.83
C ASP A 266 -35.35 -8.28 -9.10
N VAL A 267 -35.77 -8.15 -10.36
CA VAL A 267 -37.09 -7.56 -10.65
C VAL A 267 -38.13 -8.66 -10.40
N PRO A 268 -38.98 -8.56 -9.35
CA PRO A 268 -40.01 -9.55 -9.12
C PRO A 268 -40.92 -9.59 -10.34
N PRO A 269 -41.31 -10.80 -10.81
CA PRO A 269 -42.22 -10.93 -11.93
C PRO A 269 -43.51 -10.15 -11.63
N PRO A 270 -44.09 -9.48 -12.64
CA PRO A 270 -45.37 -8.80 -12.46
C PRO A 270 -46.41 -9.82 -11.97
N PRO A 271 -47.31 -9.42 -11.06
CA PRO A 271 -48.35 -10.31 -10.56
C PRO A 271 -49.17 -10.87 -11.73
N GLU A 272 -49.24 -12.19 -11.81
CA GLU A 272 -50.06 -12.89 -12.81
C GLU A 272 -51.54 -12.65 -12.49
N ASP A 273 -52.25 -12.04 -13.44
CA ASP A 273 -53.70 -11.88 -13.38
C ASP A 273 -54.34 -13.27 -13.62
N ASP A 274 -54.81 -13.88 -12.53
CA ASP A 274 -55.58 -15.12 -12.52
C ASP A 274 -56.98 -14.90 -13.13
N ASP A 275 -57.12 -15.10 -14.44
CA ASP A 275 -58.41 -15.23 -15.12
C ASP A 275 -58.52 -16.55 -15.92
N ALA A 276 -59.19 -17.50 -15.27
CA ALA A 276 -60.25 -18.40 -15.78
C ALA A 276 -60.12 -19.21 -17.11
N ALA A 277 -60.56 -20.47 -16.97
CA ALA A 277 -61.06 -21.44 -17.97
C ALA A 277 -59.99 -22.13 -18.84
N GLY A 278 -59.90 -23.45 -18.95
CA GLY A 278 -60.94 -24.49 -19.00
C GLY A 278 -60.72 -25.26 -20.30
N GLY A 279 -60.31 -26.53 -20.24
CA GLY A 279 -60.04 -27.29 -21.46
C GLY A 279 -59.45 -28.67 -21.21
N SER A 280 -60.34 -29.65 -21.06
CA SER A 280 -60.09 -31.09 -21.11
C SER A 280 -59.42 -31.51 -22.42
N ASN A 281 -58.42 -32.41 -22.35
CA ASN A 281 -58.29 -33.45 -23.37
C ASN A 281 -57.62 -34.71 -22.81
N GLU A 282 -58.40 -35.78 -22.78
CA GLU A 282 -57.97 -37.17 -22.58
C GLU A 282 -57.36 -37.72 -23.88
N GLY A 283 -56.46 -38.70 -23.79
CA GLY A 283 -56.24 -39.61 -24.91
C GLY A 283 -54.88 -40.27 -25.00
N SER A 284 -54.87 -41.59 -24.71
CA SER A 284 -54.02 -42.66 -25.25
C SER A 284 -52.49 -42.59 -25.00
N ASP A 285 -51.88 -43.44 -24.18
CA ASP A 285 -51.75 -44.91 -24.29
C ASP A 285 -50.90 -45.30 -25.52
N ASP A 286 -49.60 -45.55 -25.34
CA ASP A 286 -48.96 -46.70 -25.99
C ASP A 286 -47.62 -47.08 -25.30
N SER A 287 -47.45 -48.39 -25.21
CA SER A 287 -46.41 -49.12 -24.50
C SER A 287 -45.31 -49.53 -25.49
N ARG A 288 -44.02 -49.40 -25.12
CA ARG A 288 -42.87 -50.22 -25.63
C ARG A 288 -41.61 -49.79 -24.89
N SER A 289 -41.05 -50.56 -23.96
CA SER A 289 -40.22 -51.77 -24.14
C SER A 289 -38.84 -51.51 -24.76
N ARG A 290 -37.79 -52.02 -24.06
CA ARG A 290 -36.41 -52.34 -24.50
C ARG A 290 -35.43 -51.17 -24.57
N ASP A 291 -34.16 -51.23 -24.16
CA ASP A 291 -33.29 -52.24 -23.52
C ASP A 291 -32.08 -51.48 -22.93
N PRO A 292 -31.30 -52.06 -22.01
CA PRO A 292 -30.03 -51.51 -21.52
C PRO A 292 -28.86 -52.02 -22.39
N MET A 293 -27.93 -51.14 -22.78
CA MET A 293 -26.60 -51.50 -23.28
C MET A 293 -25.55 -50.81 -22.40
N GLU A 294 -24.72 -51.56 -21.66
CA GLU A 294 -23.47 -52.21 -22.14
C GLU A 294 -22.38 -51.13 -22.27
N SER A 295 -21.67 -50.83 -21.19
CA SER A 295 -20.33 -51.34 -20.85
C SER A 295 -19.31 -51.19 -21.97
N ASP A 296 -18.35 -50.29 -21.78
CA ASP A 296 -17.01 -50.47 -22.33
C ASP A 296 -15.99 -50.16 -21.22
N GLU A 297 -15.35 -51.24 -20.79
CA GLU A 297 -14.03 -51.27 -20.18
C GLU A 297 -13.01 -50.66 -21.15
N VAL A 298 -12.13 -49.80 -20.64
CA VAL A 298 -10.76 -49.69 -21.18
C VAL A 298 -9.79 -49.69 -20.01
N GLU A 299 -9.28 -50.88 -19.70
CA GLU A 299 -7.92 -51.05 -19.18
C GLU A 299 -6.93 -50.46 -20.19
N GLU A 300 -5.90 -49.73 -19.76
CA GLU A 300 -4.58 -50.35 -19.57
C GLU A 300 -3.48 -49.31 -19.26
N LYS A 301 -2.82 -49.55 -18.11
CA LYS A 301 -1.41 -49.33 -17.72
C LYS A 301 -0.54 -48.40 -18.57
N THR A 302 0.24 -47.57 -17.88
CA THR A 302 1.71 -47.78 -17.85
C THR A 302 2.38 -47.06 -16.69
N LYS A 303 3.04 -47.89 -15.88
CA LYS A 303 3.99 -47.59 -14.82
C LYS A 303 5.33 -47.22 -15.46
N LYS A 304 5.99 -46.14 -15.02
CA LYS A 304 7.45 -46.02 -15.22
C LYS A 304 8.14 -45.30 -14.07
N GLU A 305 8.75 -46.14 -13.23
CA GLU A 305 9.84 -45.80 -12.33
C GLU A 305 11.02 -45.17 -13.09
N LYS A 306 11.66 -44.17 -12.51
CA LYS A 306 13.09 -43.92 -12.71
C LYS A 306 13.76 -43.70 -11.35
N LYS A 307 14.28 -44.81 -10.82
CA LYS A 307 15.44 -44.87 -9.92
C LYS A 307 16.69 -45.04 -10.79
N GLY A 308 17.73 -44.27 -10.49
CA GLY A 308 19.11 -44.41 -10.96
C GLY A 308 19.91 -43.27 -10.33
N MET A 309 20.60 -43.44 -9.19
CA MET A 309 21.89 -44.11 -8.94
C MET A 309 23.06 -43.60 -9.81
N PHE A 310 24.20 -43.38 -9.12
CA PHE A 310 25.57 -42.97 -9.53
C PHE A 310 25.82 -41.46 -9.65
N GLY A 311 26.86 -40.86 -9.05
CA GLY A 311 28.00 -41.30 -8.22
C GLY A 311 28.49 -40.08 -7.40
N GLY A 312 29.21 -40.17 -6.28
CA GLY A 312 30.41 -40.97 -6.07
C GLY A 312 31.64 -40.21 -6.58
N PHE A 313 32.12 -39.18 -5.85
CA PHE A 313 33.49 -38.68 -5.98
C PHE A 313 34.07 -38.31 -4.61
N PHE A 314 35.01 -39.14 -4.18
CA PHE A 314 35.97 -38.93 -3.10
C PHE A 314 37.22 -38.25 -3.68
N GLY A 315 37.93 -37.49 -2.84
CA GLY A 315 39.29 -36.99 -3.06
C GLY A 315 39.40 -35.54 -2.58
N GLY A 316 40.07 -35.18 -1.48
CA GLY A 316 41.18 -35.83 -0.79
C GLY A 316 42.48 -35.12 -1.18
N GLY A 317 43.11 -34.46 -0.19
CA GLY A 317 44.44 -33.84 -0.28
C GLY A 317 44.36 -32.30 -0.24
N GLU A 318 45.23 -31.57 0.44
CA GLU A 318 46.38 -31.94 1.25
C GLU A 318 46.77 -30.73 2.11
N LYS A 319 47.48 -30.99 3.21
CA LYS A 319 48.11 -29.99 4.07
C LYS A 319 49.31 -29.37 3.34
N ASP A 320 49.67 -28.14 3.69
CA ASP A 320 50.94 -27.82 4.37
C ASP A 320 51.29 -26.32 4.25
N ASP A 321 51.73 -25.77 5.39
CA ASP A 321 52.74 -24.72 5.61
C ASP A 321 52.68 -23.35 4.89
N LEU A 322 52.36 -22.30 5.67
CA LEU A 322 53.28 -21.20 6.08
C LEU A 322 52.56 -20.18 6.98
#